data_AF-A0A534TFX5-F1
#
_entry.id   AF-A0A534TFX5-F1
#
_cell.length_a   1.000
_cell.length_b   1.000
_cell.length_c   1.000
_cell.angle_alpha   90.00
_cell.angle_beta   90.00
_cell.angle_gamma   90.00
#
_symmetry.space_group_name_H-M   'P 1'
#
loop_
_entity.id
_entity.type
_entity.pdbx_description
1 polymer ?
#
loop_
_entity_poly.entity_id
_entity_poly.type
_entity_poly.pdbx_seq_one_letter_code
_entity_poly.pdbx_strand_id
1 'polypeptide(L)'
;MGGILTVQGRSDTRLRYRFANLEQARAHIHDVRGESLFFVRDDQLRFLPDTPVCLSMTFDQGDVTRLLHGRVAGRVEGAGTWLQIADTRPLREIPPTEAVRRGVRIGCDEPVEARSGHRVSTGRMRDLSPGGARLRGMFGFASGDRIELRILSAGGLAFHDLSYAHVVWVEDGEMGVQFDRSDSVGRNAVARLLVETEELWAAAWEGTHPPTCCGERGLLDPVPPRERERAAGAG
;
A
#
# COMPACT_ATOMS: atom_id res chain seq x y z
N MET A 1 15.15 2.90 26.29
CA MET A 1 15.34 4.11 25.46
C MET A 1 14.74 3.83 24.09
N GLY A 2 13.43 4.06 23.93
CA GLY A 2 12.74 3.93 22.65
C GLY A 2 12.85 5.24 21.89
N GLY A 3 13.52 5.23 20.74
CA GLY A 3 13.66 6.42 19.90
C GLY A 3 12.30 6.81 19.30
N ILE A 4 12.02 8.11 19.28
CA ILE A 4 10.85 8.67 18.60
C ILE A 4 11.09 8.56 17.10
N LEU A 5 10.35 7.68 16.41
CA LEU A 5 10.31 7.61 14.95
C LEU A 5 9.42 8.73 14.44
N THR A 6 10.04 9.86 14.08
CA THR A 6 9.37 10.88 13.25
C THR A 6 9.51 10.43 11.81
N VAL A 7 8.44 9.92 11.21
CA VAL A 7 8.46 9.49 9.81
C VAL A 7 8.33 10.74 8.95
N GLN A 8 9.47 11.24 8.44
CA GLN A 8 9.51 12.35 7.51
C GLN A 8 8.95 11.90 6.16
N GLY A 9 7.77 12.41 5.80
CA GLY A 9 7.27 12.83 4.47
C GLY A 9 7.78 12.22 3.15
N ARG A 10 8.43 11.06 3.15
CA ARG A 10 8.70 10.28 1.95
C ARG A 10 7.53 9.33 1.70
N SER A 11 7.38 8.90 0.46
CA SER A 11 6.46 7.84 0.00
C SER A 11 6.70 6.46 0.63
N ASP A 12 7.40 6.40 1.77
CA ASP A 12 8.12 5.22 2.25
C ASP A 12 7.55 4.65 3.55
N THR A 13 6.48 5.23 4.09
CA THR A 13 5.91 4.79 5.37
C THR A 13 5.32 3.39 5.22
N ARG A 14 6.06 2.39 5.72
CA ARG A 14 5.67 0.98 5.69
C ARG A 14 5.31 0.51 7.09
N LEU A 15 4.16 -0.12 7.19
CA LEU A 15 3.62 -0.64 8.43
C LEU A 15 3.31 -2.12 8.24
N ARG A 16 3.76 -2.95 9.17
CA ARG A 16 3.32 -4.34 9.30
C ARG A 16 2.38 -4.43 10.48
N TYR A 17 1.21 -5.03 10.29
CA TYR A 17 0.27 -5.23 11.37
C TYR A 17 -0.20 -6.68 11.38
N ARG A 18 0.02 -7.36 12.50
CA ARG A 18 -0.31 -8.77 12.66
C ARG A 18 -1.67 -8.96 13.33
N PHE A 19 -2.51 -9.78 12.72
CA PHE A 19 -3.81 -10.23 13.25
C PHE A 19 -3.81 -11.73 13.43
N ALA A 20 -4.76 -12.25 14.21
CA ALA A 20 -4.97 -13.69 14.31
C ALA A 20 -5.46 -14.28 12.96
N ASN A 21 -6.43 -13.61 12.32
CA ASN A 21 -7.04 -14.04 11.05
C ASN A 21 -7.65 -12.86 10.28
N LEU A 22 -8.12 -13.12 9.05
CA LEU A 22 -8.71 -12.11 8.18
C LEU A 22 -9.99 -11.48 8.76
N GLU A 23 -10.84 -12.25 9.44
CA GLU A 23 -12.08 -11.75 10.04
C GLU A 23 -11.79 -10.66 11.08
N GLN A 24 -10.80 -10.90 11.95
CA GLN A 24 -10.36 -9.92 12.94
C GLN A 24 -9.85 -8.64 12.26
N ALA A 25 -9.03 -8.75 11.21
CA ALA A 25 -8.56 -7.57 10.47
C ALA A 25 -9.71 -6.77 9.85
N ARG A 26 -10.72 -7.44 9.29
CA ARG A 26 -11.91 -6.79 8.71
C ARG A 26 -12.73 -6.04 9.76
N ALA A 27 -12.85 -6.57 10.97
CA ALA A 27 -13.56 -5.90 12.07
C ALA A 27 -12.92 -4.55 12.46
N HIS A 28 -11.64 -4.35 12.18
CA HIS A 28 -10.91 -3.11 12.43
C HIS A 28 -10.96 -2.09 11.28
N ILE A 29 -11.69 -2.39 10.20
CA ILE A 29 -11.98 -1.41 9.16
C ILE A 29 -13.32 -0.75 9.45
N HIS A 30 -13.28 0.55 9.71
CA HIS A 30 -14.45 1.35 10.04
C HIS A 30 -14.89 2.13 8.82
N ASP A 31 -16.08 1.84 8.29
CA ASP A 31 -16.68 2.63 7.22
C ASP A 31 -17.42 3.85 7.81
N VAL A 32 -16.84 5.03 7.62
CA VAL A 32 -17.39 6.30 8.12
C VAL A 32 -17.60 7.23 6.94
N ARG A 33 -18.88 7.49 6.61
CA ARG A 33 -19.29 8.40 5.50
C ARG A 33 -18.65 8.04 4.13
N GLY A 34 -18.48 6.75 3.86
CA GLY A 34 -17.89 6.27 2.61
C GLY A 34 -16.36 6.24 2.60
N GLU A 35 -15.71 6.58 3.71
CA GLU A 35 -14.27 6.39 3.91
C GLU A 35 -14.03 5.16 4.78
N SER A 36 -13.11 4.29 4.36
CA SER A 36 -12.67 3.15 5.17
C SER A 36 -11.47 3.56 6.02
N LEU A 37 -11.60 3.46 7.33
CA LEU A 37 -10.60 3.90 8.31
C LEU A 37 -10.03 2.71 9.09
N PHE A 38 -8.73 2.75 9.35
CA PHE A 38 -8.01 1.75 10.15
C PHE A 38 -7.21 2.44 11.25
N PHE A 39 -7.30 1.97 12.49
CA PHE A 39 -6.56 2.54 13.61
C PHE A 39 -5.27 1.77 13.90
N VAL A 40 -4.13 2.46 13.80
CA VAL A 40 -2.84 1.94 14.25
C VAL A 40 -2.64 2.36 15.69
N ARG A 41 -2.73 1.39 16.61
CA ARG A 41 -2.50 1.59 18.04
C ARG A 41 -1.02 1.58 18.37
N ASP A 42 -0.42 2.77 18.32
CA ASP A 42 0.92 3.04 18.83
C ASP A 42 1.04 4.53 19.17
N ASP A 43 1.23 4.82 20.45
CA ASP A 43 1.30 6.19 20.94
C ASP A 43 2.69 6.82 20.79
N GLN A 44 3.71 6.09 20.34
CA GLN A 44 5.05 6.59 20.03
C GLN A 44 5.20 6.93 18.56
N LEU A 45 4.39 6.31 17.72
CA LEU A 45 4.42 6.52 16.30
C LEU A 45 3.89 7.93 15.94
N ARG A 46 4.66 8.67 15.12
CA ARG A 46 4.38 10.06 14.73
C ARG A 46 4.48 10.18 13.21
N PHE A 47 3.34 10.35 12.57
CA PHE A 47 3.29 10.70 11.15
C PHE A 47 2.98 12.18 10.95
N LEU A 48 3.43 12.72 9.82
CA LEU A 48 2.89 13.98 9.31
C LEU A 48 1.47 13.76 8.76
N PRO A 49 0.58 14.77 8.82
CA PRO A 49 -0.73 14.71 8.18
C PRO A 49 -0.64 14.35 6.69
N ASP A 50 -1.61 13.59 6.17
CA ASP A 50 -1.69 13.17 4.76
C ASP A 50 -0.51 12.34 4.22
N THR A 51 0.39 11.88 5.10
CA THR A 51 1.50 11.00 4.72
C THR A 51 0.95 9.72 4.09
N PRO A 52 1.39 9.34 2.87
CA PRO A 52 1.02 8.07 2.26
C PRO A 52 1.60 6.90 3.05
N VAL A 53 0.82 5.83 3.17
CA VAL A 53 1.19 4.63 3.93
C VAL A 53 0.96 3.36 3.11
N CYS A 54 1.96 2.47 3.13
CA CYS A 54 1.84 1.08 2.69
C CYS A 54 1.66 0.19 3.92
N LEU A 55 0.57 -0.56 3.97
CA LEU A 55 0.23 -1.43 5.10
C LEU A 55 0.22 -2.90 4.66
N SER A 56 1.00 -3.72 5.35
CA SER A 56 1.02 -5.18 5.20
C SER A 56 0.31 -5.80 6.40
N MET A 57 -0.84 -6.42 6.17
CA MET A 57 -1.53 -7.22 7.17
C MET A 57 -1.13 -8.68 7.04
N THR A 58 -0.60 -9.25 8.12
CA THR A 58 -0.17 -10.66 8.22
C THR A 58 -1.02 -11.40 9.24
N PHE A 59 -1.13 -12.72 9.10
CA PHE A 59 -2.06 -13.52 9.88
C PHE A 59 -1.41 -14.77 10.45
N ASP A 60 -1.73 -15.09 11.71
CA ASP A 60 -1.17 -16.27 12.40
C ASP A 60 -1.70 -17.59 11.81
N GLN A 61 -2.95 -17.60 11.33
CA GLN A 61 -3.62 -18.81 10.80
C GLN A 61 -3.24 -19.16 9.35
N GLY A 62 -2.15 -18.60 8.82
CA GLY A 62 -1.66 -18.92 7.47
C GLY A 62 -2.43 -18.27 6.33
N ASP A 63 -3.31 -17.30 6.61
CA ASP A 63 -3.92 -16.48 5.57
C ASP A 63 -2.85 -15.72 4.77
N VAL A 64 -3.11 -15.52 3.47
CA VAL A 64 -2.22 -14.76 2.58
C VAL A 64 -2.05 -13.32 3.08
N THR A 65 -0.83 -12.79 3.10
CA THR A 65 -0.58 -11.37 3.43
C THR A 65 -1.46 -10.44 2.57
N ARG A 66 -2.12 -9.46 3.19
CA ARG A 66 -2.88 -8.42 2.49
C ARG A 66 -2.11 -7.11 2.44
N LEU A 67 -2.00 -6.54 1.24
CA LEU A 67 -1.35 -5.26 1.00
C LEU A 67 -2.40 -4.18 0.79
N LEU A 68 -2.35 -3.16 1.63
CA LEU A 68 -3.25 -2.02 1.62
C LEU A 68 -2.45 -0.74 1.44
N HIS A 69 -3.14 0.25 0.88
CA HIS A 69 -2.61 1.58 0.63
C HIS A 69 -3.53 2.60 1.26
N GLY A 70 -2.96 3.63 1.87
CA GLY A 70 -3.75 4.65 2.53
C GLY A 70 -2.98 5.93 2.79
N ARG A 71 -3.56 6.80 3.60
CA ARG A 71 -2.93 8.03 4.07
C ARG A 71 -3.29 8.29 5.53
N VAL A 72 -2.48 9.09 6.21
CA VAL A 72 -2.75 9.49 7.59
C VAL A 72 -3.94 10.43 7.65
N ALA A 73 -5.00 10.00 8.32
CA ALA A 73 -6.25 10.76 8.46
C ALA A 73 -6.22 11.69 9.68
N GLY A 74 -5.69 11.22 10.80
CA GLY A 74 -5.62 12.00 12.04
C GLY A 74 -5.02 11.21 13.19
N ARG A 75 -4.62 11.92 14.25
CA ARG A 75 -3.97 11.31 15.42
C ARG A 75 -4.86 11.43 16.65
N VAL A 76 -4.82 10.40 17.50
CA VAL A 76 -5.42 10.38 18.82
C VAL A 76 -4.29 10.42 19.85
N GLU A 77 -4.20 11.52 20.59
CA GLU A 77 -3.14 11.71 21.59
C GLU A 77 -3.14 10.58 22.63
N GLY A 78 -1.95 10.09 22.96
CA GLY A 78 -1.77 8.96 23.89
C GLY A 78 -2.26 7.60 23.41
N ALA A 79 -2.78 7.47 22.18
CA ALA A 79 -3.39 6.21 21.72
C ALA A 79 -2.86 5.69 20.37
N GLY A 80 -2.74 6.55 19.35
CA GLY A 80 -2.37 6.09 18.01
C GLY A 80 -2.84 6.97 16.87
N THR A 81 -2.89 6.40 15.66
CA THR A 81 -3.16 7.14 14.42
C THR A 81 -4.22 6.44 13.57
N TRP A 82 -5.17 7.20 13.07
CA TRP A 82 -6.10 6.80 12.02
C TRP A 82 -5.47 6.90 10.65
N LEU A 83 -5.65 5.84 9.87
CA LEU A 83 -5.31 5.76 8.46
C LEU A 83 -6.59 5.69 7.64
N GLN A 84 -6.69 6.51 6.60
CA GLN A 84 -7.70 6.36 5.55
C GLN A 84 -7.18 5.36 4.52
N ILE A 85 -7.88 4.25 4.36
CA ILE A 85 -7.55 3.18 3.43
C ILE A 85 -8.18 3.48 2.07
N ALA A 86 -7.35 3.47 1.04
CA ALA A 86 -7.74 3.88 -0.31
C ALA A 86 -8.43 2.76 -1.12
N ASP A 87 -8.32 1.52 -0.68
CA ASP A 87 -8.98 0.33 -1.25
C ASP A 87 -8.99 -0.82 -0.23
N THR A 88 -10.18 -1.32 0.11
CA THR A 88 -10.37 -2.44 1.05
C THR A 88 -10.62 -3.77 0.34
N ARG A 89 -10.70 -3.81 -1.00
CA ARG A 89 -10.84 -5.05 -1.77
C ARG A 89 -9.82 -6.14 -1.41
N PRO A 90 -8.54 -5.82 -1.09
CA PRO A 90 -7.59 -6.84 -0.66
C PRO A 90 -8.01 -7.61 0.60
N LEU A 91 -8.92 -7.07 1.42
CA LEU A 91 -9.44 -7.74 2.62
C LEU A 91 -10.63 -8.67 2.35
N ARG A 92 -11.07 -8.81 1.10
CA ARG A 92 -12.08 -9.80 0.73
C ARG A 92 -11.50 -11.22 0.85
N GLU A 93 -12.39 -12.18 1.04
CA GLU A 93 -12.03 -13.59 0.94
C GLU A 93 -11.50 -13.88 -0.46
N ILE A 94 -10.36 -14.57 -0.52
CA ILE A 94 -9.74 -14.97 -1.77
C ILE A 94 -10.03 -16.47 -1.94
N PRO A 95 -10.69 -16.89 -3.03
CA PRO A 95 -10.96 -18.29 -3.28
C PRO A 95 -9.67 -19.12 -3.30
N PRO A 96 -9.69 -20.39 -2.84
CA PRO A 96 -8.50 -21.26 -2.81
C PRO A 96 -7.80 -21.39 -4.18
N THR A 97 -8.54 -21.31 -5.28
CA THR A 97 -8.00 -21.36 -6.64
C THR A 97 -7.17 -20.14 -7.02
N GLU A 98 -7.42 -18.97 -6.43
CA GLU A 98 -6.63 -17.75 -6.62
C GLU A 98 -5.40 -17.68 -5.71
N ALA A 99 -5.43 -18.42 -4.59
CA ALA A 99 -4.30 -18.54 -3.65
C ALA A 99 -3.12 -19.35 -4.23
N VAL A 100 -3.36 -20.17 -5.26
CA VAL A 100 -2.40 -21.20 -5.72
C VAL A 100 -1.24 -20.68 -6.58
N ARG A 101 -1.18 -19.41 -6.99
CA ARG A 101 -0.07 -18.99 -7.89
C ARG A 101 0.24 -17.50 -7.90
N ARG A 102 0.84 -16.96 -6.84
CA ARG A 102 1.50 -15.64 -6.91
C ARG A 102 2.76 -15.67 -6.05
N GLY A 103 3.93 -15.48 -6.67
CA GLY A 103 5.17 -15.23 -5.93
C GLY A 103 4.96 -14.06 -4.96
N VAL A 104 5.73 -14.03 -3.87
CA VAL A 104 5.61 -13.00 -2.83
C VAL A 104 5.60 -11.63 -3.48
N ARG A 105 4.50 -10.89 -3.26
CA ARG A 105 4.34 -9.51 -3.70
C ARG A 105 4.70 -8.60 -2.55
N ILE A 106 5.41 -7.52 -2.86
CA ILE A 106 5.87 -6.56 -1.88
C ILE A 106 5.16 -5.23 -2.18
N GLY A 107 4.54 -4.63 -1.17
CA GLY A 107 3.85 -3.34 -1.33
C GLY A 107 4.84 -2.21 -1.59
N CYS A 108 4.50 -1.29 -2.48
CA CYS A 108 5.29 -0.09 -2.74
C CYS A 108 4.35 1.03 -3.20
N ASP A 109 4.80 2.28 -3.15
CA ASP A 109 4.02 3.44 -3.60
C ASP A 109 4.88 4.35 -4.50
N GLU A 110 5.57 3.74 -5.46
CA GLU A 110 6.44 4.44 -6.40
C GLU A 110 5.64 5.13 -7.51
N PRO A 111 5.93 6.39 -7.88
CA PRO A 111 5.35 7.02 -9.05
C PRO A 111 5.93 6.40 -10.34
N VAL A 112 5.05 6.06 -11.27
CA VAL A 112 5.41 5.34 -12.50
C VAL A 112 4.85 6.08 -13.71
N GLU A 113 5.59 6.06 -14.82
CA GLU A 113 5.11 6.38 -16.17
C GLU A 113 5.02 5.10 -16.99
N ALA A 114 3.92 4.93 -17.72
CA ALA A 114 3.72 3.90 -18.72
C ALA A 114 3.60 4.53 -20.12
N ARG A 115 4.32 3.97 -21.10
CA ARG A 115 4.34 4.47 -22.48
C ARG A 115 4.04 3.37 -23.49
N SER A 116 3.29 3.70 -24.54
CA SER A 116 3.08 2.83 -25.71
C SER A 116 2.87 3.67 -26.97
N GLY A 117 3.91 3.79 -27.81
CA GLY A 117 3.90 4.71 -28.95
C GLY A 117 3.72 6.17 -28.48
N HIS A 118 2.62 6.80 -28.90
CA HIS A 118 2.26 8.16 -28.48
C HIS A 118 1.43 8.22 -27.19
N ARG A 119 0.99 7.08 -26.64
CA ARG A 119 0.24 7.02 -25.39
C ARG A 119 1.20 7.11 -24.21
N VAL A 120 0.93 8.03 -23.29
CA VAL A 120 1.66 8.18 -22.02
C VAL A 120 0.64 8.35 -20.91
N SER A 121 0.79 7.61 -19.82
CA SER A 121 0.02 7.80 -18.59
C SER A 121 0.94 7.67 -17.39
N THR A 122 0.66 8.45 -16.35
CA THR A 122 1.35 8.40 -15.06
C THR A 122 0.43 7.89 -13.98
N GLY A 123 0.97 7.18 -13.00
CA GLY A 123 0.22 6.59 -11.90
C GLY A 123 1.14 6.16 -10.77
N ARG A 124 0.69 5.23 -9.93
CA ARG A 124 1.49 4.67 -8.84
C ARG A 124 1.55 3.16 -8.90
N MET A 125 2.73 2.60 -8.67
CA MET A 125 2.90 1.19 -8.36
C MET A 125 2.31 0.91 -6.98
N ARG A 126 1.61 -0.21 -6.82
CA ARG A 126 0.98 -0.64 -5.56
C ARG A 126 1.66 -1.83 -4.95
N ASP A 127 2.12 -2.73 -5.80
CA ASP A 127 2.93 -3.87 -5.41
C ASP A 127 3.73 -4.36 -6.60
N LEU A 128 4.84 -5.04 -6.29
CA LEU A 128 5.70 -5.67 -7.27
C LEU A 128 6.11 -7.09 -6.87
N SER A 129 6.49 -7.86 -7.88
CA SER A 129 7.10 -9.18 -7.79
C SER A 129 8.15 -9.30 -8.89
N PRO A 130 9.00 -10.35 -8.89
CA PRO A 130 9.95 -10.57 -9.99
C PRO A 130 9.29 -10.67 -11.38
N GLY A 131 8.02 -11.09 -11.44
CA GLY A 131 7.31 -11.32 -12.70
C GLY A 131 6.39 -10.20 -13.16
N GLY A 132 6.13 -9.19 -12.34
CA GLY A 132 5.16 -8.15 -12.67
C GLY A 132 4.76 -7.27 -11.50
N ALA A 133 3.95 -6.26 -11.79
CA ALA A 133 3.51 -5.25 -10.84
C ALA A 133 2.01 -4.95 -10.98
N ARG A 134 1.44 -4.31 -9.96
CA ARG A 134 0.10 -3.71 -10.01
C ARG A 134 0.24 -2.20 -9.98
N LEU A 135 -0.41 -1.52 -10.92
CA LEU A 135 -0.38 -0.07 -11.08
C LEU A 135 -1.78 0.50 -10.87
N ARG A 136 -1.89 1.71 -10.32
CA ARG A 136 -3.16 2.43 -10.11
C ARG A 136 -3.10 3.82 -10.72
N GLY A 137 -4.23 4.28 -11.25
CA GLY A 137 -4.38 5.63 -11.84
C GLY A 137 -3.81 5.74 -13.26
N MET A 138 -3.61 4.60 -13.93
CA MET A 138 -3.17 4.54 -15.32
C MET A 138 -4.39 4.41 -16.24
N PHE A 139 -4.43 5.19 -17.32
CA PHE A 139 -5.55 5.21 -18.26
C PHE A 139 -5.07 5.09 -19.71
N GLY A 140 -5.96 4.65 -20.61
CA GLY A 140 -5.67 4.58 -22.05
C GLY A 140 -4.93 3.30 -22.49
N PHE A 141 -4.80 2.30 -21.62
CA PHE A 141 -4.24 0.99 -21.93
C PHE A 141 -5.29 -0.12 -21.82
N ALA A 142 -5.08 -1.20 -22.54
CA ALA A 142 -5.93 -2.39 -22.53
C ALA A 142 -5.10 -3.67 -22.35
N SER A 143 -5.74 -4.77 -21.93
CA SER A 143 -5.08 -6.09 -21.88
C SER A 143 -4.46 -6.44 -23.23
N GLY A 144 -3.24 -6.96 -23.20
CA GLY A 144 -2.41 -7.27 -24.37
C GLY A 144 -1.46 -6.15 -24.80
N ASP A 145 -1.69 -4.89 -24.37
CA ASP A 145 -0.80 -3.78 -24.73
C ASP A 145 0.63 -4.03 -24.25
N ARG A 146 1.61 -3.80 -25.13
CA ARG A 146 3.03 -3.71 -24.76
C ARG A 146 3.35 -2.28 -24.35
N ILE A 147 3.97 -2.14 -23.19
CA ILE A 147 4.31 -0.86 -22.59
C ILE A 147 5.78 -0.81 -22.15
N GLU A 148 6.33 0.38 -22.12
CA GLU A 148 7.58 0.70 -21.43
C GLU A 148 7.24 1.33 -20.08
N LEU A 149 7.89 0.87 -19.01
CA LEU A 149 7.69 1.39 -17.65
C LEU A 149 8.92 2.13 -17.16
N ARG A 150 8.68 3.26 -16.48
CA ARG A 150 9.71 4.11 -15.89
C ARG A 150 9.32 4.52 -14.49
N ILE A 151 10.26 4.51 -13.55
CA ILE A 151 10.07 5.11 -12.21
C ILE A 151 10.38 6.59 -12.31
N LEU A 152 9.46 7.43 -11.84
CA LEU A 152 9.65 8.87 -11.79
C LEU A 152 10.37 9.25 -10.49
N SER A 153 11.31 10.19 -10.54
CA SER A 153 11.93 10.70 -9.32
C SER A 153 10.95 11.55 -8.50
N ALA A 154 11.26 11.78 -7.22
CA ALA A 154 10.52 12.71 -6.37
C ALA A 154 10.58 14.12 -6.98
N GLY A 155 9.52 14.51 -7.68
CA GLY A 155 9.42 15.78 -8.43
C GLY A 155 9.13 15.62 -9.93
N GLY A 156 9.20 14.40 -10.48
CA GLY A 156 8.84 14.10 -11.87
C GLY A 156 9.81 14.65 -12.92
N LEU A 157 10.96 15.20 -12.51
CA LEU A 157 11.95 15.84 -13.38
C LEU A 157 13.01 14.86 -13.92
N ALA A 158 13.17 13.70 -13.27
CA ALA A 158 14.06 12.64 -13.71
C ALA A 158 13.32 11.31 -13.70
N PHE A 159 13.82 10.34 -14.47
CA PHE A 159 13.26 9.00 -14.53
C PHE A 159 14.35 7.95 -14.57
N HIS A 160 13.99 6.75 -14.14
CA HIS A 160 14.78 5.54 -14.29
C HIS A 160 13.98 4.54 -15.11
N ASP A 161 14.55 4.09 -16.23
CA ASP A 161 13.93 3.03 -17.03
C ASP A 161 13.84 1.76 -16.17
N LEU A 162 12.63 1.19 -16.10
CA LEU A 162 12.35 0.03 -15.27
C LEU A 162 12.36 -1.25 -16.11
N SER A 163 11.41 -1.41 -17.02
CA SER A 163 11.34 -2.59 -17.91
C SER A 163 10.27 -2.41 -18.97
N TYR A 164 10.37 -3.17 -20.06
CA TYR A 164 9.21 -3.46 -20.90
C TYR A 164 8.24 -4.42 -20.20
N ALA A 165 6.95 -4.26 -20.45
CA ALA A 165 5.92 -5.11 -19.87
C ALA A 165 4.72 -5.30 -20.81
N HIS A 166 3.90 -6.29 -20.50
CA HIS A 166 2.59 -6.51 -21.10
C HIS A 166 1.49 -6.25 -20.09
N VAL A 167 0.46 -5.51 -20.50
CA VAL A 167 -0.75 -5.34 -19.71
C VAL A 167 -1.51 -6.66 -19.71
N VAL A 168 -1.73 -7.23 -18.53
CA VAL A 168 -2.42 -8.53 -18.37
C VAL A 168 -3.90 -8.32 -18.11
N TRP A 169 -4.25 -7.30 -17.32
CA TRP A 169 -5.63 -6.94 -17.00
C TRP A 169 -5.74 -5.45 -16.66
N VAL A 170 -6.94 -4.90 -16.83
CA VAL A 170 -7.32 -3.54 -16.43
C VAL A 170 -8.69 -3.62 -15.77
N GLU A 171 -8.81 -3.13 -14.55
CA GLU A 171 -10.04 -3.20 -13.75
C GLU A 171 -10.07 -2.06 -12.71
N ASP A 172 -11.19 -1.34 -12.61
CA ASP A 172 -11.42 -0.28 -11.60
C ASP A 172 -10.29 0.76 -11.47
N GLY A 173 -9.68 1.16 -12.59
CA GLY A 173 -8.57 2.13 -12.60
C GLY A 173 -7.25 1.56 -12.06
N GLU A 174 -7.17 0.24 -11.88
CA GLU A 174 -5.94 -0.52 -11.69
C GLU A 174 -5.59 -1.31 -12.95
N MET A 175 -4.30 -1.64 -13.05
CA MET A 175 -3.75 -2.39 -14.17
C MET A 175 -2.68 -3.36 -13.65
N GLY A 176 -2.78 -4.62 -14.05
CA GLY A 176 -1.74 -5.61 -13.82
C GLY A 176 -0.81 -5.70 -15.01
N VAL A 177 0.49 -5.67 -14.76
CA VAL A 177 1.51 -5.78 -15.80
C VAL A 177 2.43 -6.97 -15.54
N GLN A 178 2.81 -7.66 -16.60
CA GLN A 178 3.81 -8.72 -16.57
C GLN A 178 5.09 -8.19 -17.22
N PHE A 179 6.21 -8.25 -16.50
CA PHE A 179 7.50 -7.81 -17.03
C PHE A 179 7.97 -8.74 -18.15
N ASP A 180 8.58 -8.15 -19.18
CA ASP A 180 9.15 -8.89 -20.31
C ASP A 180 10.34 -9.72 -19.82
N ARG A 181 10.19 -11.05 -19.88
CA ARG A 181 11.24 -11.97 -19.44
C ARG A 181 12.45 -11.96 -20.35
N SER A 182 12.37 -11.43 -21.56
CA SER A 182 13.50 -11.33 -22.48
C SER A 182 14.35 -10.07 -22.26
N ASP A 183 13.79 -9.03 -21.62
CA ASP A 183 14.43 -7.76 -21.31
C ASP A 183 15.44 -7.89 -20.17
N SER A 184 16.69 -8.27 -20.49
CA SER A 184 17.73 -8.49 -19.48
C SER A 184 18.09 -7.24 -18.69
N VAL A 185 18.03 -6.06 -19.30
CA VAL A 185 18.28 -4.78 -18.64
C VAL A 185 17.16 -4.50 -17.65
N GLY A 186 15.90 -4.63 -18.08
CA GLY A 186 14.75 -4.39 -17.21
C GLY A 186 14.63 -5.40 -16.07
N ARG A 187 14.98 -6.67 -16.29
CA ARG A 187 15.05 -7.65 -15.20
C ARG A 187 16.01 -7.24 -14.09
N ASN A 188 17.17 -6.68 -14.43
CA ASN A 188 18.13 -6.19 -13.45
C ASN A 188 17.61 -4.95 -12.70
N ALA A 189 16.95 -4.03 -13.40
CA ALA A 189 16.34 -2.85 -12.78
C ALA A 189 15.19 -3.24 -11.83
N VAL A 190 14.33 -4.18 -12.23
CA VAL A 190 13.28 -4.74 -11.37
C VAL A 190 13.87 -5.45 -10.15
N ALA A 191 14.94 -6.24 -10.32
CA ALA A 191 15.60 -6.90 -9.20
C ALA A 191 16.19 -5.90 -8.19
N ARG A 192 16.79 -4.81 -8.66
CA ARG A 192 17.26 -3.73 -7.79
C ARG A 192 16.12 -3.05 -7.04
N LEU A 193 15.02 -2.72 -7.72
CA LEU A 193 13.84 -2.13 -7.09
C LEU A 193 13.24 -3.07 -6.03
N LEU A 194 13.24 -4.38 -6.27
CA LEU A 194 12.81 -5.37 -5.27
C LEU A 194 13.68 -5.31 -4.02
N VAL A 195 15.00 -5.34 -4.16
CA VAL A 195 15.94 -5.26 -3.03
C VAL A 195 15.76 -3.96 -2.25
N GLU A 196 15.70 -2.82 -2.95
CA GLU A 196 15.47 -1.51 -2.33
C GLU A 196 14.12 -1.48 -1.58
N THR A 197 13.07 -2.08 -2.15
CA THR A 197 11.75 -2.18 -1.51
C THR A 197 11.76 -3.12 -0.29
N GLU A 198 12.49 -4.24 -0.37
CA GLU A 198 12.67 -5.19 0.74
C GLU A 198 13.40 -4.55 1.92
N GLU A 199 14.46 -3.79 1.67
CA GLU A 199 15.20 -3.04 2.69
C GLU A 199 14.28 -2.05 3.42
N LEU A 200 13.44 -1.33 2.68
CA LEU A 200 12.46 -0.42 3.27
C LEU A 200 11.40 -1.17 4.12
N TRP A 201 11.03 -2.38 3.71
CA TRP A 201 10.12 -3.24 4.49
C TRP A 201 10.78 -3.91 5.69
N ALA A 202 12.10 -4.11 5.67
CA ALA A 202 12.86 -4.60 6.81
C ALA A 202 12.95 -3.53 7.93
N ALA A 203 12.90 -2.25 7.54
CA ALA A 203 12.84 -1.12 8.46
C ALA A 203 11.39 -0.70 8.82
N ALA A 204 10.37 -1.42 8.35
CA ALA A 204 8.98 -1.10 8.61
C ALA A 204 8.65 -1.20 10.11
N TRP A 205 7.80 -0.31 10.60
CA TRP A 205 7.25 -0.47 11.94
C TRP A 205 6.34 -1.71 12.00
N GLU A 206 6.43 -2.47 13.08
CA GLU A 206 5.62 -3.67 13.29
C GLU A 206 4.70 -3.53 14.51
N GLY A 207 3.41 -3.73 14.30
CA GLY A 207 2.38 -3.83 15.33
C GLY A 207 1.76 -5.21 15.37
N THR A 208 1.25 -5.58 16.55
CA THR A 208 0.44 -6.79 16.72
C THR A 208 -0.89 -6.42 17.35
N HIS A 209 -1.97 -6.99 16.81
CA HIS A 209 -3.30 -6.84 17.37
C HIS A 209 -3.33 -7.31 18.84
N PRO A 210 -3.79 -6.48 19.79
CA PRO A 210 -3.80 -6.84 21.21
C PRO A 210 -4.74 -8.03 21.48
N PRO A 211 -4.32 -9.03 22.28
CA PRO A 211 -5.16 -10.20 22.58
C PRO A 211 -6.41 -9.84 23.41
N THR A 212 -6.41 -8.69 24.06
CA THR A 212 -7.54 -8.16 24.84
C THR A 212 -8.58 -7.41 24.00
N CYS A 213 -8.28 -7.15 22.72
CA CYS A 213 -9.20 -6.52 21.79
C CYS A 213 -10.10 -7.57 21.12
N CYS A 214 -11.29 -7.16 20.68
CA CYS A 214 -12.33 -8.03 20.09
C CYS A 214 -12.93 -9.06 21.07
N GLY A 215 -12.72 -8.89 22.38
CA GLY A 215 -13.36 -9.69 23.42
C GLY A 215 -14.75 -9.16 23.80
N GLU A 216 -15.22 -9.49 25.01
CA GLU A 216 -16.55 -9.09 25.51
C GLU A 216 -16.79 -7.58 25.54
N ARG A 217 -15.72 -6.78 25.68
CA ARG A 217 -15.77 -5.32 25.69
C ARG A 217 -15.77 -4.69 24.29
N GLY A 218 -15.71 -5.51 23.24
CA GLY A 218 -15.69 -5.08 21.85
C GLY A 218 -14.32 -4.60 21.37
N LEU A 219 -14.34 -3.82 20.29
CA LEU A 219 -13.15 -3.21 19.70
C LEU A 219 -12.62 -2.11 20.62
N LEU A 220 -11.30 -2.08 20.80
CA LEU A 220 -10.63 -1.04 21.60
C LEU A 220 -10.36 0.23 20.80
N ASP A 221 -10.71 0.25 19.51
CA ASP A 221 -10.48 1.39 18.63
C ASP A 221 -11.19 2.63 19.17
N PRO A 222 -10.52 3.80 19.16
CA PRO A 222 -11.16 5.04 19.58
C PRO A 222 -12.31 5.39 18.63
N VAL A 223 -13.05 6.45 18.92
CA VAL A 223 -14.03 6.97 17.96
C VAL A 223 -13.28 7.50 16.73
N PRO A 224 -13.66 7.09 15.50
CA PRO A 224 -13.05 7.64 14.29
C PRO A 224 -13.25 9.15 14.19
N PRO A 225 -12.28 9.90 13.64
CA PRO A 225 -12.40 11.34 13.49
C PRO A 225 -13.63 11.68 12.65
N ARG A 226 -14.56 12.44 13.22
CA ARG A 226 -15.70 13.00 12.49
C ARG A 226 -15.24 14.31 11.87
N GLU A 227 -14.78 14.22 10.62
CA GLU A 227 -14.21 15.35 9.86
C GLU A 227 -12.94 15.94 10.48
N ARG A 228 -11.99 16.28 9.60
CA ARG A 228 -11.16 17.45 9.88
C ARG A 228 -12.11 18.62 10.06
N GLU A 229 -12.05 19.29 11.21
CA GLU A 229 -12.17 20.74 11.20
C GLU A 229 -11.23 21.22 10.08
N ARG A 230 -11.79 21.50 8.88
CA ARG A 230 -11.08 22.20 7.82
C ARG A 230 -10.74 23.55 8.42
N ALA A 231 -9.52 23.69 8.90
CA ALA A 231 -8.87 24.93 9.27
C ALA A 231 -9.76 25.88 10.10
N ALA A 232 -9.54 25.89 11.41
CA ALA A 232 -9.47 27.15 12.14
C ALA A 232 -8.44 28.05 11.42
N GLY A 233 -8.96 28.83 10.47
CA GLY A 233 -8.23 29.65 9.51
C GLY A 233 -9.19 30.61 8.79
N ALA A 234 -10.20 31.07 9.53
CA ALA A 234 -10.94 32.28 9.27
C ALA A 234 -10.84 33.10 10.56
N GLY A 235 -9.68 33.75 10.72
CA GLY A 235 -9.40 34.80 11.69
C GLY A 235 -8.66 35.91 10.97
#